data_AF-A0A1M6J9W0-F1
#
_entry.id   AF-A0A1M6J9W0-F1
#
_cell.length_a   1.000
_cell.length_b   1.000
_cell.length_c   1.000
_cell.angle_alpha   90.00
_cell.angle_beta   90.00
_cell.angle_gamma   90.00
#
_symmetry.space_group_name_H-M   'P 1'
#
loop_
_entity.id
_entity.type
_entity.pdbx_description
1 polymer ?
#
loop_
_entity_poly.entity_id
_entity_poly.type
_entity_poly.pdbx_seq_one_letter_code
_entity_poly.pdbx_strand_id
1 'polypeptide(L)'
;MDTKKIMIFSIIGFVLSLFIFAGTLYLTVFKSSSKEAKDIKTYNYDAGEFSTNMGDSNHYFKGNIVIETTDKKDVEKLTEKNVIVRDTVLKVIISQDPKQMTTNEGMDKIERELISKLSKSVNVKSIRNIYFTNYIVQ
;
A
#
# COMPACT_ATOMS: atom_id res chain seq x y z
N MET A 1 26.45 57.81 -11.80
CA MET A 1 26.96 56.51 -11.29
C MET A 1 27.80 55.88 -12.38
N ASP A 2 29.03 55.47 -12.07
CA ASP A 2 29.86 54.74 -13.03
C ASP A 2 29.17 53.45 -13.47
N THR A 3 29.10 53.22 -14.78
CA THR A 3 28.51 52.01 -15.39
C THR A 3 29.11 50.72 -14.83
N LYS A 4 30.39 50.75 -14.43
CA LYS A 4 31.07 49.63 -13.74
C LYS A 4 30.43 49.27 -12.39
N LYS A 5 30.00 50.27 -11.61
CA LYS A 5 29.34 50.05 -10.32
C LYS A 5 27.95 49.43 -10.52
N ILE A 6 27.21 49.89 -11.53
CA ILE A 6 25.89 49.34 -11.90
C ILE A 6 26.02 47.88 -12.35
N MET A 7 27.04 47.53 -13.15
CA MET A 7 27.32 46.14 -13.54
C MET A 7 27.61 45.24 -12.33
N ILE A 8 28.41 45.72 -11.37
CA ILE A 8 28.75 44.95 -10.17
C ILE A 8 27.51 44.66 -9.31
N PHE A 9 26.64 45.66 -9.09
CA PHE A 9 25.40 45.45 -8.33
C PHE A 9 24.44 44.49 -9.04
N SER A 10 24.38 44.51 -10.37
CA SER A 10 23.56 43.58 -11.17
C SER A 10 24.04 42.13 -11.04
N ILE A 11 25.36 41.90 -11.10
CA ILE A 11 25.96 40.57 -10.94
C ILE A 11 25.70 40.03 -9.54
N ILE A 12 25.86 40.86 -8.51
CA ILE A 12 25.59 40.46 -7.11
C ILE A 12 24.11 40.07 -6.95
N GLY A 13 23.19 40.85 -7.52
CA GLY A 13 21.75 40.55 -7.49
C GLY A 13 21.42 39.23 -8.20
N PHE A 14 22.06 38.95 -9.32
CA PHE A 14 21.88 37.71 -10.08
C PHE A 14 22.44 36.48 -9.33
N VAL A 15 23.59 36.61 -8.68
CA VAL A 15 24.17 35.53 -7.87
C VAL A 15 23.28 35.25 -6.65
N LEU A 16 22.77 36.28 -5.98
CA LEU A 16 21.85 36.13 -4.86
C LEU A 16 20.54 35.43 -5.26
N SER A 17 19.98 35.75 -6.44
CA SER A 17 18.77 35.08 -6.92
C SER A 17 19.00 33.61 -7.24
N LEU A 18 20.16 33.24 -7.78
CA LEU A 18 20.54 31.84 -8.01
C LEU A 18 20.66 31.05 -6.71
N PHE A 19 21.24 31.63 -5.65
CA PHE A 19 21.31 30.97 -4.35
C PHE A 19 19.93 30.74 -3.71
N ILE A 20 19.03 31.72 -3.82
CA ILE A 20 17.64 31.59 -3.33
C ILE A 20 16.91 30.50 -4.12
N PHE A 21 17.04 30.51 -5.46
CA PHE A 21 16.40 29.53 -6.33
C PHE A 21 16.92 28.11 -6.11
N ALA A 22 18.24 27.93 -5.98
CA ALA A 22 18.83 26.63 -5.67
C ALA A 22 18.38 26.12 -4.29
N GLY A 23 18.29 27.03 -3.29
CA GLY A 23 17.80 26.69 -1.96
C GLY A 23 16.33 26.25 -1.96
N THR A 24 15.45 26.96 -2.67
CA THR A 24 14.03 26.58 -2.76
C THR A 24 13.83 25.29 -3.56
N LEU A 25 14.59 25.07 -4.63
CA LEU A 25 14.54 23.84 -5.42
C LEU A 25 15.05 22.64 -4.62
N TYR A 26 16.15 22.79 -3.88
CA TYR A 26 16.66 21.76 -2.98
C TYR A 26 15.65 21.40 -1.88
N LEU A 27 15.05 22.39 -1.23
CA LEU A 27 14.05 22.15 -0.19
C LEU A 27 12.74 21.55 -0.72
N THR A 28 12.34 21.83 -1.97
CA THR A 28 11.08 21.29 -2.53
C THR A 28 11.27 19.91 -3.17
N VAL A 29 12.41 19.66 -3.83
CA VAL A 29 12.70 18.40 -4.52
C VAL A 29 13.30 17.36 -3.57
N PHE A 30 14.23 17.75 -2.69
CA PHE A 30 14.95 16.78 -1.84
C PHE A 30 14.22 16.48 -0.52
N LYS A 31 13.51 17.45 0.08
CA LYS A 31 12.73 17.26 1.33
C LYS A 31 11.37 16.59 1.10
N SER A 32 10.83 16.61 -0.13
CA SER A 32 9.56 15.92 -0.41
C SER A 32 9.72 14.41 -0.63
N SER A 33 10.94 13.93 -0.86
CA SER A 33 11.27 12.50 -0.91
C SER A 33 11.43 11.84 0.46
N SER A 34 11.55 12.62 1.54
CA SER A 34 11.66 12.11 2.92
C SER A 34 10.41 12.42 3.73
N LYS A 35 9.23 12.06 3.21
CA LYS A 35 8.11 11.74 4.12
C LYS A 35 8.53 10.50 4.89
N GLU A 36 9.22 10.70 6.02
CA GLU A 36 9.33 9.68 7.05
C GLU A 36 7.93 9.14 7.30
N ALA A 37 7.72 7.88 6.94
CA ALA A 37 6.51 7.17 7.27
C ALA A 37 6.40 7.20 8.79
N LYS A 38 5.48 8.01 9.33
CA LYS A 38 5.13 7.95 10.74
C LYS A 38 4.90 6.47 11.06
N ASP A 39 5.56 5.98 12.09
CA ASP A 39 5.42 4.61 12.58
C ASP A 39 3.98 4.45 13.12
N ILE A 40 3.05 4.19 12.21
CA ILE A 40 1.65 3.97 12.54
C ILE A 40 1.58 2.57 13.12
N LYS A 41 1.34 2.50 14.43
CA LYS A 41 1.14 1.22 15.13
C LYS A 41 0.05 0.41 14.41
N THR A 42 0.39 -0.81 14.02
CA THR A 42 -0.55 -1.74 13.39
C THR A 42 -0.84 -2.95 14.24
N TYR A 43 -1.92 -3.63 13.86
CA TYR A 43 -2.43 -4.82 14.50
C TYR A 43 -2.77 -5.84 13.41
N ASN A 44 -2.54 -7.11 13.72
CA ASN A 44 -2.74 -8.21 12.79
C ASN A 44 -3.91 -9.07 13.24
N TYR A 45 -4.75 -9.44 12.29
CA TYR A 45 -5.77 -10.45 12.40
C TYR A 45 -5.35 -11.65 11.55
N ASP A 46 -5.08 -12.79 12.17
CA ASP A 46 -4.79 -14.04 11.47
C ASP A 46 -6.10 -14.65 10.97
N ALA A 47 -6.32 -14.62 9.66
CA ALA A 47 -7.51 -15.20 9.05
C ALA A 47 -7.39 -16.73 8.86
N GLY A 48 -6.21 -17.30 9.15
CA GLY A 48 -5.93 -18.73 9.09
C GLY A 48 -5.61 -19.25 7.69
N GLU A 49 -5.66 -20.58 7.56
CA GLU A 49 -5.43 -21.28 6.30
C GLU A 49 -6.69 -21.26 5.41
N PHE A 50 -6.47 -21.16 4.11
CA PHE A 50 -7.48 -21.23 3.05
C PHE A 50 -7.06 -22.31 2.06
N SER A 51 -8.04 -23.09 1.59
CA SER A 51 -7.86 -24.02 0.48
C SER A 51 -9.12 -24.02 -0.38
N THR A 52 -8.94 -23.85 -1.69
CA THR A 52 -10.04 -23.80 -2.65
C THR A 52 -9.55 -24.11 -4.06
N ASN A 53 -10.46 -24.57 -4.92
CA ASN A 53 -10.23 -24.54 -6.36
C ASN A 53 -10.30 -23.09 -6.87
N MET A 54 -9.64 -22.81 -7.98
CA MET A 54 -9.55 -21.49 -8.59
C MET A 54 -9.91 -21.55 -10.08
N GLY A 55 -10.56 -20.51 -10.61
CA GLY A 55 -10.76 -20.37 -12.06
C GLY A 55 -11.50 -21.55 -12.69
N ASP A 56 -10.83 -22.23 -13.64
CA ASP A 56 -11.22 -23.54 -14.13
C ASP A 56 -10.74 -24.62 -13.15
N SER A 57 -11.57 -25.62 -12.85
CA SER A 57 -11.41 -26.58 -11.74
C SER A 57 -10.09 -27.39 -11.67
N ASN A 58 -9.14 -27.14 -12.56
CA ASN A 58 -7.82 -27.75 -12.61
C ASN A 58 -6.79 -27.09 -11.70
N HIS A 59 -7.07 -25.87 -11.22
CA HIS A 59 -6.14 -25.15 -10.35
C HIS A 59 -6.64 -25.09 -8.90
N TYR A 60 -5.72 -25.13 -7.95
CA TYR A 60 -6.03 -24.96 -6.53
C TYR A 60 -5.11 -23.97 -5.83
N PHE A 61 -5.69 -23.27 -4.86
CA PHE A 61 -5.00 -22.44 -3.89
C PHE A 61 -4.88 -23.18 -2.56
N LYS A 62 -3.72 -23.09 -1.91
CA LYS A 62 -3.58 -23.35 -0.48
C LYS A 62 -2.63 -22.34 0.15
N GLY A 63 -3.05 -21.64 1.19
CA GLY A 63 -2.20 -20.65 1.85
C GLY A 63 -2.80 -20.00 3.09
N ASN A 64 -1.96 -19.30 3.84
CA ASN A 64 -2.30 -18.54 5.03
C ASN A 64 -2.38 -17.04 4.74
N ILE A 65 -3.41 -16.39 5.28
CA ILE A 65 -3.67 -14.97 5.06
C ILE A 65 -3.77 -14.24 6.40
N VAL A 66 -3.07 -13.10 6.49
CA VAL A 66 -3.10 -12.18 7.64
C VAL A 66 -3.59 -10.82 7.18
N ILE A 67 -4.55 -10.25 7.90
CA ILE A 67 -5.11 -8.93 7.62
C ILE A 67 -4.50 -7.93 8.60
N GLU A 68 -3.91 -6.86 8.06
CA GLU A 68 -3.34 -5.79 8.85
C GLU A 68 -4.28 -4.59 8.94
N THR A 69 -4.45 -4.06 10.14
CA THR A 69 -5.24 -2.87 10.42
C THR A 69 -4.46 -1.85 11.26
N THR A 70 -4.82 -0.57 11.11
CA THR A 70 -4.34 0.53 11.95
C THR A 70 -5.15 0.74 13.23
N ASP A 71 -6.26 0.02 13.42
CA ASP A 71 -7.11 0.11 14.62
C ASP A 71 -7.27 -1.25 15.30
N LYS A 72 -6.93 -1.31 16.59
CA LYS A 72 -7.06 -2.53 17.40
C LYS A 72 -8.50 -3.02 17.48
N LYS A 73 -9.49 -2.11 17.52
CA LYS A 73 -10.92 -2.48 17.60
C LYS A 73 -11.39 -3.22 16.36
N ASP A 74 -10.76 -2.97 15.21
CA ASP A 74 -11.11 -3.66 13.99
C ASP A 74 -10.61 -5.11 13.97
N VAL A 75 -9.60 -5.47 14.76
CA VAL A 75 -9.22 -6.88 14.99
C VAL A 75 -10.35 -7.64 15.68
N GLU A 76 -10.98 -7.04 16.70
CA GLU A 76 -12.13 -7.63 17.40
C GLU A 76 -13.31 -7.82 16.44
N LYS A 77 -13.56 -6.82 15.58
CA LYS A 77 -14.62 -6.87 14.58
C LYS A 77 -14.39 -7.89 13.47
N LEU A 78 -13.14 -8.02 13.00
CA LEU A 78 -12.74 -9.07 12.05
C LEU A 78 -12.90 -10.46 12.68
N THR A 79 -12.61 -10.58 13.97
CA THR A 79 -12.80 -11.82 14.74
C THR A 79 -14.28 -12.18 14.88
N GLU A 80 -15.12 -11.22 15.28
CA GLU A 80 -16.57 -11.41 15.39
C GLU A 80 -17.20 -11.80 14.04
N LYS A 81 -16.73 -11.17 12.96
CA LYS A 81 -17.23 -11.40 11.58
C LYS A 81 -16.38 -12.40 10.79
N ASN A 82 -15.63 -13.28 11.46
CA ASN A 82 -14.70 -14.20 10.80
C ASN A 82 -15.34 -15.01 9.66
N VAL A 83 -16.58 -15.46 9.84
CA VAL A 83 -17.33 -16.19 8.78
C VAL A 83 -17.45 -15.35 7.50
N ILE A 84 -17.78 -14.06 7.62
CA ILE A 84 -17.91 -13.14 6.49
C ILE A 84 -16.54 -12.82 5.88
N VAL A 85 -15.52 -12.67 6.73
CA VAL A 85 -14.13 -12.46 6.29
C VAL A 85 -13.67 -13.63 5.42
N ARG A 86 -13.82 -14.86 5.93
CA ARG A 86 -13.37 -16.07 5.22
C ARG A 86 -14.15 -16.30 3.93
N ASP A 87 -15.47 -16.11 3.94
CA ASP A 87 -16.30 -16.21 2.73
C ASP A 87 -15.89 -15.18 1.67
N THR A 88 -15.63 -13.93 2.08
CA THR A 88 -15.17 -12.87 1.16
C THR A 88 -13.81 -13.22 0.55
N VAL A 89 -12.86 -13.67 1.36
CA VAL A 89 -11.52 -14.08 0.89
C VAL A 89 -11.63 -15.23 -0.10
N LEU A 90 -12.39 -16.29 0.22
CA LEU A 90 -12.58 -17.43 -0.67
C LEU A 90 -13.18 -17.02 -2.02
N LYS A 91 -14.24 -16.21 -2.01
CA LYS A 91 -14.89 -15.74 -3.24
C LYS A 91 -13.93 -14.96 -4.14
N VAL A 92 -13.08 -14.13 -3.56
CA VAL A 92 -12.07 -13.38 -4.33
C VAL A 92 -11.04 -14.34 -4.91
N ILE A 93 -10.51 -15.28 -4.13
CA ILE A 93 -9.52 -16.28 -4.60
C ILE A 93 -10.09 -17.14 -5.73
N ILE A 94 -11.32 -17.64 -5.57
CA ILE A 94 -12.00 -18.48 -6.57
C ILE A 94 -12.12 -17.76 -7.92
N SER A 95 -12.34 -16.44 -7.91
CA SER A 95 -12.50 -15.66 -9.13
C SER A 95 -11.21 -15.21 -9.79
N GLN A 96 -10.03 -15.45 -9.19
CA GLN A 96 -8.76 -15.03 -9.79
C GLN A 96 -8.27 -15.99 -10.87
N ASP A 97 -7.54 -15.44 -11.83
CA ASP A 97 -6.71 -16.22 -12.76
C ASP A 97 -5.45 -16.72 -12.00
N PRO A 98 -5.19 -18.04 -11.97
CA PRO A 98 -3.99 -18.62 -11.35
C PRO A 98 -2.68 -17.96 -11.80
N LYS A 99 -2.59 -17.47 -13.05
CA LYS A 99 -1.40 -16.79 -13.57
C LYS A 99 -1.13 -15.45 -12.89
N GLN A 100 -2.15 -14.78 -12.34
CA GLN A 100 -1.96 -13.53 -11.61
C GLN A 100 -1.28 -13.79 -10.25
N MET A 101 -1.58 -14.94 -9.62
CA MET A 101 -1.02 -15.31 -8.32
C MET A 101 0.46 -15.72 -8.36
N THR A 102 1.07 -15.80 -9.54
CA THR A 102 2.50 -16.11 -9.69
C THR A 102 3.35 -14.88 -10.03
N THR A 103 2.74 -13.69 -10.08
CA THR A 103 3.42 -12.43 -10.42
C THR A 103 3.20 -11.39 -9.33
N ASN A 104 4.21 -10.55 -9.07
CA ASN A 104 4.10 -9.48 -8.08
C ASN A 104 2.95 -8.50 -8.40
N GLU A 105 2.83 -8.10 -9.67
CA GLU A 105 1.77 -7.17 -10.10
C GLU A 105 0.36 -7.77 -9.91
N GLY A 106 0.20 -9.06 -10.20
CA GLY A 106 -1.05 -9.78 -9.99
C GLY A 106 -1.38 -9.91 -8.51
N MET A 107 -0.40 -10.25 -7.67
CA MET A 107 -0.58 -10.27 -6.22
C MET A 107 -0.98 -8.91 -5.65
N ASP A 108 -0.32 -7.84 -6.07
CA ASP A 108 -0.68 -6.47 -5.68
C ASP A 108 -2.13 -6.11 -6.07
N LYS A 109 -2.61 -6.60 -7.23
CA LYS A 109 -4.00 -6.41 -7.68
C LYS A 109 -4.97 -7.18 -6.78
N ILE A 110 -4.64 -8.43 -6.45
CA ILE A 110 -5.46 -9.31 -5.60
C ILE A 110 -5.55 -8.74 -4.18
N GLU A 111 -4.44 -8.27 -3.61
CA GLU A 111 -4.42 -7.61 -2.30
C GLU A 111 -5.34 -6.39 -2.28
N ARG A 112 -5.25 -5.51 -3.28
CA ARG A 112 -6.14 -4.34 -3.40
C ARG A 112 -7.61 -4.73 -3.52
N GLU A 113 -7.92 -5.77 -4.29
CA GLU A 113 -9.28 -6.27 -4.42
C GLU A 113 -9.81 -6.82 -3.08
N LEU A 114 -9.03 -7.66 -2.40
CA LEU A 114 -9.37 -8.19 -1.08
C LEU A 114 -9.62 -7.07 -0.08
N ILE A 115 -8.74 -6.07 0.00
CA ILE A 115 -8.91 -4.91 0.90
C ILE A 115 -10.24 -4.21 0.58
N SER A 116 -10.52 -3.92 -0.70
CA SER A 116 -11.74 -3.24 -1.12
C SER A 116 -13.00 -4.04 -0.78
N LYS A 117 -13.00 -5.35 -1.03
CA LYS A 117 -14.14 -6.24 -0.77
C LYS A 117 -14.37 -6.45 0.73
N LEU A 118 -13.31 -6.78 1.49
CA LEU A 118 -13.39 -6.96 2.93
C LEU A 118 -13.83 -5.69 3.64
N SER A 119 -13.25 -4.54 3.28
CA SER A 119 -13.62 -3.26 3.88
C SER A 119 -15.12 -2.98 3.78
N LYS A 120 -15.72 -3.35 2.64
CA LYS A 120 -17.17 -3.25 2.42
C LYS A 120 -17.96 -4.32 3.18
N SER A 121 -17.56 -5.59 3.08
CA SER A 121 -18.28 -6.73 3.69
C SER A 121 -18.37 -6.64 5.21
N VAL A 122 -17.29 -6.21 5.88
CA VAL A 122 -17.26 -6.10 7.34
C VAL A 122 -17.48 -4.69 7.86
N ASN A 123 -17.54 -3.68 6.97
CA ASN A 123 -17.61 -2.24 7.29
C ASN A 123 -16.39 -1.78 8.12
N VAL A 124 -15.19 -2.09 7.65
CA VAL A 124 -13.90 -1.72 8.29
C VAL A 124 -13.11 -0.90 7.28
N LYS A 125 -12.65 0.31 7.65
CA LYS A 125 -11.90 1.20 6.73
C LYS A 125 -10.41 1.28 7.04
N SER A 126 -9.98 0.67 8.13
CA SER A 126 -8.62 0.70 8.66
C SER A 126 -7.73 -0.43 8.14
N ILE A 127 -8.25 -1.31 7.28
CA ILE A 127 -7.45 -2.38 6.65
C ILE A 127 -6.38 -1.70 5.81
N ARG A 128 -5.13 -1.86 6.23
CA ARG A 128 -3.96 -1.26 5.59
C ARG A 128 -3.35 -2.19 4.56
N ASN A 129 -3.23 -3.47 4.91
CA ASN A 129 -2.65 -4.46 4.03
C ASN A 129 -3.23 -5.86 4.28
N ILE A 130 -3.00 -6.77 3.33
CA ILE A 130 -3.31 -8.19 3.46
C ILE A 130 -2.08 -8.96 3.02
N TYR A 131 -1.60 -9.85 3.87
CA TYR A 131 -0.39 -10.61 3.67
C TYR A 131 -0.71 -12.06 3.36
N PHE A 132 -0.12 -12.60 2.31
CA PHE A 132 -0.04 -14.03 2.04
C PHE A 132 1.26 -14.55 2.65
N THR A 133 1.18 -15.13 3.86
CA THR A 133 2.39 -15.51 4.63
C THR A 133 3.00 -16.82 4.15
N ASN A 134 2.17 -17.70 3.59
CA ASN A 134 2.57 -18.81 2.76
C ASN A 134 1.45 -19.04 1.74
N TYR A 135 1.80 -19.49 0.54
CA TYR A 135 0.80 -20.03 -0.37
C TYR A 135 1.46 -20.88 -1.45
N ILE A 136 0.64 -21.72 -2.06
CA ILE A 136 0.93 -22.45 -3.28
C ILE A 136 -0.28 -22.36 -4.20
N VAL A 137 0.01 -22.21 -5.49
CA VAL A 137 -0.95 -22.36 -6.59
C VAL A 137 -0.42 -23.46 -7.49
N GLN A 138 -1.27 -24.43 -7.81
CA GLN A 138 -0.99 -25.49 -8.79
C GLN A 138 -2.14 -25.60 -9.77
#